data_AF-A0A376Y6T6-F1
#
_entry.id   AF-A0A376Y6T6-F1
#
_cell.length_a   1.000
_cell.length_b   1.000
_cell.length_c   1.000
_cell.angle_alpha   90.00
_cell.angle_beta   90.00
_cell.angle_gamma   90.00
#
_symmetry.space_group_name_H-M   'P 1'
#
loop_
_entity.id
_entity.type
_entity.pdbx_description
1 polymer ?
#
loop_
_entity_poly.entity_id
_entity_poly.type
_entity_poly.pdbx_seq_one_letter_code
_entity_poly.pdbx_strand_id
1 'polypeptide(L)'
;MRRIFSHESLRPELLELTPQALTALSNAGFVKRSLKELENGNVPEISHENDALIATFSDGVRTQLANGQALKEAQCSCGANGMCRHRVMLVLSYQRLCATTQSTEKEEEWDPASGWKNWLPFPMLPQTRTGAGR
;
A
#
# COMPACT_ATOMS: atom_id res chain seq x y z
N MET A 1 -7.35 -2.33 -24.22
CA MET A 1 -6.72 -1.00 -24.05
C MET A 1 -5.54 -1.14 -23.10
N ARG A 2 -4.31 -1.22 -23.64
CA ARG A 2 -3.08 -1.26 -22.85
C ARG A 2 -2.84 0.14 -22.27
N ARG A 3 -2.95 0.31 -20.95
CA ARG A 3 -2.44 1.54 -20.32
C ARG A 3 -0.93 1.37 -20.20
N ILE A 4 -0.27 1.92 -21.21
CA ILE A 4 1.17 2.04 -21.33
C ILE A 4 1.60 2.96 -20.19
N PHE A 5 2.05 2.37 -19.07
CA PHE A 5 3.04 3.04 -18.25
C PHE A 5 4.25 3.24 -19.16
N SER A 6 4.30 4.38 -19.87
CA SER A 6 5.51 4.78 -20.57
C SER A 6 6.62 4.77 -19.52
N HIS A 7 7.78 4.22 -19.84
CA HIS A 7 8.89 3.95 -18.92
C HIS A 7 9.28 5.18 -18.04
N GLU A 8 8.90 6.38 -18.44
CA GLU A 8 9.08 7.67 -17.74
C GLU A 8 8.11 7.90 -16.57
N SER A 9 6.96 7.21 -16.52
CA SER A 9 5.94 7.36 -15.46
C SER A 9 6.01 6.29 -14.38
N LEU A 10 6.87 5.27 -14.53
CA LEU A 10 7.07 4.27 -13.48
C LEU A 10 7.99 4.83 -12.40
N ARG A 11 7.58 4.61 -11.15
CA ARG A 11 8.32 4.96 -9.94
C ARG A 11 8.96 3.70 -9.33
N PRO A 12 10.10 3.22 -9.85
CA PRO A 12 10.74 2.00 -9.36
C PRO A 12 11.12 2.11 -7.89
N GLU A 13 11.47 3.30 -7.40
CA GLU A 13 11.80 3.53 -5.99
C GLU A 13 10.63 3.20 -5.06
N LEU A 14 9.38 3.33 -5.54
CA LEU A 14 8.19 2.92 -4.79
C LEU A 14 7.94 1.42 -4.87
N LEU A 15 8.38 0.75 -5.94
CA LEU A 15 8.30 -0.70 -6.07
C LEU A 15 9.33 -1.41 -5.22
N GLU A 16 10.50 -0.79 -5.01
CA GLU A 16 11.56 -1.31 -4.14
C GLU A 16 11.27 -1.13 -2.64
N LEU A 17 10.27 -0.31 -2.27
CA LEU A 17 9.86 -0.13 -0.88
C LEU A 17 9.25 -1.42 -0.33
N THR A 18 10.08 -2.21 0.35
CA THR A 18 9.64 -3.39 1.07
C THR A 18 8.73 -2.99 2.24
N PRO A 19 7.83 -3.89 2.70
CA PRO A 19 7.02 -3.62 3.89
C PRO A 19 7.87 -3.33 5.15
N GLN A 20 9.10 -3.83 5.20
CA GLN A 20 10.04 -3.54 6.28
C GLN A 20 10.56 -2.09 6.19
N ALA A 21 10.89 -1.60 4.98
CA ALA A 21 11.21 -0.20 4.75
C ALA A 21 10.02 0.73 5.07
N LEU A 22 8.80 0.36 4.64
CA LEU A 22 7.59 1.11 4.99
C LEU A 22 7.33 1.14 6.50
N THR A 23 7.62 0.04 7.19
CA THR A 23 7.53 -0.05 8.65
C THR A 23 8.54 0.86 9.34
N ALA A 24 9.78 0.92 8.85
CA ALA A 24 10.83 1.78 9.37
C ALA A 24 10.56 3.28 9.10
N LEU A 25 9.97 3.60 7.93
CA LEU A 25 9.61 4.97 7.56
C LEU A 25 8.39 5.49 8.32
N SER A 26 7.40 4.62 8.55
CA SER A 26 6.12 4.98 9.17
C SER A 26 5.99 4.33 10.53
N ASN A 27 5.26 3.21 10.62
CA ASN A 27 5.14 2.31 11.76
C ASN A 27 4.46 1.02 11.30
N ALA A 28 4.73 -0.10 11.97
CA ALA A 28 4.09 -1.40 11.66
C ALA A 28 2.56 -1.33 11.72
N GLY A 29 2.02 -0.49 12.61
CA GLY A 29 0.58 -0.28 12.76
C GLY A 29 -0.09 0.41 11.57
N PHE A 30 0.62 1.25 10.82
CA PHE A 30 0.09 1.86 9.60
C PHE A 30 0.14 0.87 8.44
N VAL A 31 1.23 0.12 8.30
CA VAL A 31 1.38 -0.90 7.25
C VAL A 31 0.30 -1.97 7.37
N LYS A 32 0.12 -2.56 8.56
CA LYS A 32 -0.90 -3.60 8.78
C LYS A 32 -2.32 -3.11 8.52
N ARG A 33 -2.67 -1.91 8.98
CA ARG A 33 -3.99 -1.31 8.73
C ARG A 33 -4.20 -1.03 7.24
N SER A 34 -3.19 -0.47 6.58
CA SER A 34 -3.25 -0.19 5.14
C SER A 34 -3.47 -1.46 4.33
N LEU A 35 -2.74 -2.54 4.62
CA LEU A 35 -2.92 -3.83 3.96
C LEU A 35 -4.34 -4.38 4.17
N LYS A 36 -4.84 -4.35 5.40
CA LYS A 36 -6.21 -4.79 5.73
C LYS A 36 -7.27 -4.00 4.98
N GLU A 37 -7.12 -2.67 4.87
CA GLU A 37 -8.04 -1.84 4.08
C GLU A 37 -8.04 -2.25 2.61
N LEU A 38 -6.86 -2.48 2.02
CA LEU A 38 -6.75 -2.94 0.64
C LEU A 38 -7.30 -4.35 0.42
N GLU A 39 -7.25 -5.23 1.42
CA GLU A 39 -7.88 -6.56 1.39
C GLU A 39 -9.40 -6.47 1.50
N ASN A 40 -9.92 -5.50 2.26
CA ASN A 40 -11.35 -5.22 2.36
C ASN A 40 -11.94 -4.56 1.10
N GLY A 41 -11.11 -4.25 0.09
CA GLY A 41 -11.52 -3.57 -1.13
C GLY A 41 -11.52 -2.04 -1.04
N ASN A 42 -11.03 -1.45 0.06
CA ASN A 42 -10.87 -0.01 0.21
C ASN A 42 -9.60 0.48 -0.51
N VAL A 43 -9.52 0.24 -1.82
CA VAL A 43 -8.40 0.62 -2.65
C VAL A 43 -8.60 2.06 -3.13
N PRO A 44 -7.63 2.97 -2.91
CA PRO A 44 -7.70 4.33 -3.45
C PRO A 44 -7.58 4.31 -4.96
N GLU A 45 -8.22 5.28 -5.60
CA GLU A 45 -8.03 5.54 -7.01
C GLU A 45 -6.66 6.22 -7.22
N ILE A 46 -5.82 5.59 -8.03
CA ILE A 46 -4.47 6.09 -8.35
C ILE A 46 -4.48 6.76 -9.72
N SER A 47 -4.02 8.01 -9.77
CA SER A 47 -3.88 8.82 -10.98
C SER A 47 -2.49 9.46 -11.04
N HIS A 48 -2.05 9.80 -12.25
CA HIS A 48 -0.80 10.52 -12.47
C HIS A 48 -1.16 11.90 -13.04
N GLU A 49 -0.69 12.96 -12.39
CA GLU A 49 -0.94 14.34 -12.79
C GLU A 49 0.36 15.13 -12.67
N ASN A 50 0.84 15.74 -13.75
CA ASN A 50 2.08 16.54 -13.77
C ASN A 50 3.28 15.81 -13.11
N ASP A 51 3.53 14.55 -13.46
CA ASP A 51 4.56 13.69 -12.85
C ASP A 51 4.42 13.41 -11.34
N ALA A 52 3.31 13.85 -10.74
CA ALA A 52 2.94 13.54 -9.37
C ALA A 52 1.96 12.36 -9.34
N LEU A 53 2.21 11.44 -8.41
CA LEU A 53 1.31 10.33 -8.12
C LEU A 53 0.25 10.79 -7.13
N ILE A 54 -1.02 10.62 -7.48
CA ILE A 54 -2.16 11.03 -6.66
C ILE A 54 -3.00 9.82 -6.31
N ALA A 55 -3.24 9.64 -5.02
CA ALA A 55 -4.17 8.67 -4.48
C ALA A 55 -5.39 9.40 -3.89
N THR A 56 -6.57 9.10 -4.45
CA THR A 56 -7.86 9.60 -3.96
C THR A 56 -8.56 8.48 -3.21
N PHE A 57 -8.87 8.73 -1.94
CA PHE A 57 -9.49 7.76 -1.05
C PHE A 57 -11.00 7.98 -0.98
N SER A 58 -11.74 6.90 -0.68
CA SER A 58 -13.21 6.95 -0.52
C SER A 58 -13.66 7.81 0.66
N ASP A 59 -12.77 8.07 1.63
CA ASP A 59 -13.00 8.98 2.75
C ASP A 59 -12.81 10.47 2.37
N GLY A 60 -12.54 10.77 1.09
CA GLY A 60 -12.30 12.12 0.58
C GLY A 60 -10.87 12.63 0.81
N VAL A 61 -10.00 11.82 1.42
CA VAL A 61 -8.59 12.18 1.57
C VAL A 61 -7.89 12.08 0.21
N ARG A 62 -7.00 13.03 -0.07
CA ARG A 62 -6.13 13.02 -1.25
C ARG A 62 -4.69 13.05 -0.79
N THR A 63 -3.90 12.11 -1.30
CA THR A 63 -2.46 12.05 -1.08
C THR A 63 -1.74 12.27 -2.40
N GLN A 64 -0.80 13.21 -2.44
CA GLN A 64 -0.02 13.56 -3.60
C GLN A 64 1.48 13.39 -3.30
N LEU A 65 2.16 12.65 -4.16
CA LEU A 65 3.60 12.42 -4.09
C LEU A 65 4.25 12.89 -5.39
N ALA A 66 5.02 13.97 -5.32
CA ALA A 66 5.71 14.53 -6.47
C ALA A 66 6.88 13.63 -6.94
N ASN A 67 7.37 13.86 -8.16
CA ASN A 67 8.56 13.19 -8.67
C ASN A 67 9.83 13.53 -7.89
N GLY A 68 10.65 12.51 -7.63
CA GLY A 68 11.87 12.59 -6.83
C GLY A 68 11.67 12.89 -5.33
N GLN A 69 10.43 13.00 -4.86
CA GLN A 69 10.14 13.36 -3.48
C GLN A 69 10.07 12.12 -2.57
N ALA A 70 10.52 12.23 -1.33
CA ALA A 70 10.41 11.14 -0.39
C ALA A 70 8.96 10.95 0.09
N LEU A 71 8.60 9.72 0.46
CA LEU A 71 7.24 9.41 0.95
C LEU A 71 6.84 10.24 2.20
N LYS A 72 7.81 10.58 3.05
CA LYS A 72 7.65 11.43 4.23
C LYS A 72 7.30 12.89 3.90
N GLU A 73 7.54 13.34 2.68
CA GLU A 73 7.25 14.70 2.21
C GLU A 73 5.93 14.74 1.43
N ALA A 74 5.32 13.59 1.13
CA ALA A 74 4.06 13.50 0.40
C ALA A 74 3.00 14.41 1.03
N GLN A 75 2.27 15.16 0.21
CA GLN A 75 1.20 16.02 0.70
C GLN A 75 -0.04 15.15 0.92
N CYS A 76 -0.65 15.23 2.10
CA CYS A 76 -1.83 14.45 2.43
C CYS A 76 -2.86 15.34 3.12
N SER A 77 -4.09 15.36 2.62
CA SER A 77 -5.16 16.21 3.17
C SER A 77 -5.71 15.73 4.52
N CYS A 78 -5.23 14.60 5.07
CA CYS A 78 -5.66 14.08 6.37
C CYS A 78 -5.11 14.85 7.58
N GLY A 79 -4.26 15.87 7.38
CA GLY A 79 -3.75 16.74 8.45
C GLY A 79 -2.63 16.15 9.31
N ALA A 80 -2.11 14.96 8.97
CA ALA A 80 -0.99 14.36 9.69
C ALA A 80 0.35 15.05 9.37
N ASN A 81 1.07 15.48 10.41
CA ASN A 81 2.42 16.02 10.31
C ASN A 81 3.45 14.89 10.19
N GLY A 82 3.60 14.34 8.99
CA GLY A 82 4.54 13.26 8.68
C GLY A 82 3.84 12.03 8.14
N MET A 83 4.28 10.84 8.53
CA MET A 83 3.73 9.59 7.99
C MET A 83 2.31 9.30 8.50
N CYS A 84 1.46 8.80 7.60
CA CYS A 84 0.09 8.42 7.89
C CYS A 84 -0.30 7.15 7.11
N ARG A 85 -1.47 6.58 7.45
CA ARG A 85 -2.01 5.41 6.75
C ARG A 85 -2.18 5.65 5.24
N HIS A 86 -2.60 6.85 4.84
CA HIS A 86 -2.88 7.17 3.44
C HIS A 86 -1.62 7.17 2.58
N ARG A 87 -0.51 7.70 3.08
CA ARG A 87 0.79 7.63 2.39
C ARG A 87 1.28 6.21 2.20
N VAL A 88 1.10 5.35 3.21
CA VAL A 88 1.47 3.93 3.11
C VAL A 88 0.54 3.20 2.13
N MET A 89 -0.77 3.44 2.19
CA MET A 89 -1.74 2.88 1.23
C MET A 89 -1.45 3.31 -0.20
N LEU A 90 -1.03 4.55 -0.44
CA LEU A 90 -0.65 5.02 -1.78
C LEU A 90 0.44 4.12 -2.39
N VAL A 91 1.52 3.85 -1.64
CA VAL A 91 2.62 2.99 -2.12
C VAL A 91 2.14 1.56 -2.35
N LEU A 92 1.44 0.97 -1.38
CA LEU A 92 0.96 -0.42 -1.49
C LEU A 92 -0.03 -0.60 -2.66
N SER A 93 -0.89 0.39 -2.90
CA SER A 93 -1.84 0.36 -4.02
C SER A 93 -1.13 0.53 -5.35
N TYR A 94 -0.16 1.44 -5.42
CA TYR A 94 0.69 1.63 -6.59
C TYR A 94 1.48 0.36 -6.95
N GLN A 95 2.06 -0.32 -5.96
CA GLN A 95 2.74 -1.61 -6.12
C GLN A 95 1.81 -2.68 -6.70
N ARG A 96 0.58 -2.79 -6.18
CA ARG A 96 -0.43 -3.74 -6.71
C ARG A 96 -0.78 -3.44 -8.16
N LEU A 97 -0.99 -2.16 -8.52
CA LEU A 97 -1.29 -1.77 -9.89
C LEU A 97 -0.16 -2.11 -10.87
N CYS A 98 1.09 -1.90 -10.46
CA CYS A 98 2.25 -2.27 -11.26
C CYS A 98 2.41 -3.79 -11.40
N ALA A 99 2.16 -4.55 -10.32
CA ALA A 99 2.20 -6.02 -10.36
C ALA A 99 1.17 -6.60 -11.36
N THR A 100 -0.06 -6.08 -11.36
CA THR A 100 -1.09 -6.49 -12.34
C THR A 100 -0.70 -6.16 -13.77
N THR A 101 0.03 -5.05 -13.97
CA THR A 101 0.49 -4.63 -15.30
C THR A 101 1.58 -5.57 -15.84
N GLN A 102 2.50 -6.05 -14.98
CA GLN A 102 3.59 -6.96 -15.38
C GLN A 102 3.10 -8.40 -15.67
N SER A 103 1.97 -8.82 -15.09
CA SER A 103 1.41 -10.16 -15.32
C SER A 103 0.75 -10.37 -16.69
N THR A 104 0.60 -9.34 -17.54
CA THR A 104 0.00 -9.51 -18.88
C THR A 104 1.01 -9.96 -19.95
N GLU A 105 2.29 -10.11 -19.63
CA GLU A 105 3.33 -10.52 -20.60
C GLU A 105 4.15 -11.75 -20.19
N LYS A 106 3.84 -12.39 -19.05
CA LYS A 106 4.40 -13.71 -18.72
C LYS A 106 3.39 -14.56 -17.96
N GLU A 107 2.62 -15.32 -18.72
CA GLU A 107 1.80 -16.41 -18.23
C GLU A 107 2.71 -17.58 -17.88
N GLU A 108 3.30 -17.54 -16.69
CA GLU A 108 3.79 -18.71 -15.97
C GLU A 108 3.66 -18.42 -14.47
N GLU A 109 2.52 -18.83 -13.95
CA GLU A 109 2.28 -19.27 -12.57
C GLU A 109 2.97 -18.45 -11.47
N TRP A 110 2.58 -17.18 -11.35
CA TRP A 110 2.72 -16.45 -10.10
C TRP A 110 1.37 -16.37 -9.40
N ASP A 111 1.25 -17.14 -8.32
CA ASP A 111 0.10 -17.13 -7.43
C ASP A 111 0.09 -15.82 -6.59
N PRO A 112 -0.82 -14.85 -6.85
CA PRO A 112 -0.86 -13.57 -6.14
C PRO A 112 -1.25 -13.73 -4.66
N ALA A 113 -1.56 -14.96 -4.24
CA ALA A 113 -1.85 -15.28 -2.87
C ALA A 113 -0.57 -15.55 -2.05
N SER A 114 0.63 -15.68 -2.63
CA SER A 114 1.80 -16.16 -1.87
C SER A 114 2.74 -15.08 -1.32
N GLY A 115 2.77 -13.88 -1.89
CA GLY A 115 3.74 -12.82 -1.52
C GLY A 115 3.46 -12.08 -0.21
N TRP A 116 2.24 -12.15 0.33
CA TRP A 116 1.83 -11.42 1.54
C TRP A 116 1.47 -12.32 2.72
N LYS A 117 1.24 -13.63 2.51
CA LYS A 117 0.95 -14.56 3.62
C LYS A 117 2.14 -14.76 4.58
N ASN A 118 3.37 -14.52 4.15
CA ASN A 118 4.54 -14.71 5.00
C ASN A 118 4.85 -13.51 5.93
N TRP A 119 3.98 -12.48 5.95
CA TRP A 119 4.15 -11.26 6.76
C TRP A 119 3.29 -11.25 8.05
N LEU A 120 2.53 -12.32 8.27
CA LEU A 120 1.80 -12.55 9.51
C LEU A 120 2.61 -13.53 10.37
N PRO A 121 3.01 -13.21 11.61
CA PRO A 121 3.13 -14.28 12.60
C PRO A 121 1.74 -14.91 12.77
N PHE A 122 1.70 -16.24 12.71
CA PHE A 122 0.53 -17.11 12.87
C PHE A 122 -0.31 -16.79 14.15
N PRO A 123 -1.56 -17.30 14.24
CA PRO A 123 -2.67 -16.70 14.97
C PRO A 123 -2.52 -16.86 16.48
N MET A 124 -2.79 -15.79 17.23
CA MET A 124 -3.10 -15.95 18.65
C MET A 124 -4.57 -16.37 18.76
N LEU A 125 -4.76 -17.64 19.15
CA LEU A 125 -6.01 -18.23 19.63
C LEU A 125 -6.73 -17.25 20.60
N PRO A 126 -8.07 -17.14 20.57
CA PRO A 126 -8.79 -16.52 21.68
C PRO A 126 -8.63 -17.43 22.91
N GLN A 127 -7.83 -16.98 23.88
CA GLN A 127 -7.88 -17.54 25.23
C GLN A 127 -9.20 -17.09 25.86
N THR A 128 -10.24 -17.92 25.74
CA THR A 128 -11.44 -17.78 26.57
C THR A 128 -11.04 -18.06 28.01
N ARG A 129 -10.79 -16.98 28.74
CA ARG A 129 -10.63 -16.97 30.19
C ARG A 129 -12.02 -16.80 30.79
N THR A 130 -12.65 -17.91 31.15
CA THR A 130 -13.81 -17.98 32.07
C THR A 130 -13.39 -19.03 33.10
N GLY A 131 -13.02 -18.69 34.32
CA GLY A 131 -13.76 -17.87 35.27
C GLY A 131 -14.36 -18.82 36.30
N ALA A 132 -13.64 -19.04 37.40
CA ALA A 132 -14.08 -19.85 38.53
C ALA A 132 -15.28 -19.21 39.26
N GLY A 133 -16.11 -20.06 39.86
CA GLY A 133 -17.24 -19.72 40.73
C GLY A 133 -18.41 -20.63 40.39
N ARG A 134 -18.88 -21.54 41.24
CA ARG A 134 -18.90 -21.58 42.70
C ARG A 134 -19.09 -23.04 43.14
#